data_AF-A0A8H7UM55-F1
#
_entry.id   AF-A0A8H7UM55-F1
#
_cell.length_a   1.000
_cell.length_b   1.000
_cell.length_c   1.000
_cell.angle_alpha   90.00
_cell.angle_beta   90.00
_cell.angle_gamma   90.00
#
_symmetry.space_group_name_H-M   'P 1'
#
loop_
_entity.id
_entity.type
_entity.pdbx_description
1 polymer ?
#
loop_
_entity_poly.entity_id
_entity_poly.type
_entity_poly.pdbx_seq_one_letter_code
_entity_poly.pdbx_strand_id
1 'polypeptide(L)'
;MNHYEPYSSVSFHHKLATSPHPSTAHDRFAHEFSLLKGNKHVTSRRCGLHLFSRRRLRLKLTIAIIIFLFLFLFLFDFIQLYITFARFKLRNSLYDSGWMSCNSIRKEPTLFVIDTRHVQVVWEANCGFEDQDLLVTWRVSDNPLDPEFDEYGITKTIVPTVLDEHHKIYKAILGPLPITANYTYSILSSPQTPPHRRRLLAQYKFPWHSKADHAPTEKNPIRLVGMADNQFGLKTFTKVVRSIANRGPFDYVIHAGDAVQNYPSLQQWQTDFFDPLTRYNLAQTTPIIYAHGNHDHDETLEYHYTRHDNKQHFPWFSYTIASGAVKVIVLDSNLDYLDQDSWLKAELESEESRLAKFRIVVVHIPPFMEFWDPIPWNQGESEWGRFVRDRFVPLFELHGVDLVISGHQHNYERGERNGVMYSIIGGAGGNLDYDRVDDWNMYQRTEVNFHFVTIDIFQVDEKYWQLKWEMLDVNGKSLDYTSILSKPPLDPIVVAQPPSSILDEQPRPLDDNINLAWDITADLGWDLELAAENE
;
A
#
# COMPACT_ATOMS: atom_id res chain seq x y z
N MET A 1 -25.77 34.42 -6.05
CA MET A 1 -26.92 33.90 -5.29
C MET A 1 -26.51 32.58 -4.69
N ASN A 2 -26.78 32.42 -3.38
CA ASN A 2 -26.81 31.19 -2.59
C ASN A 2 -25.53 30.33 -2.48
N HIS A 3 -24.65 30.73 -1.56
CA HIS A 3 -23.91 29.79 -0.73
C HIS A 3 -24.77 29.40 0.47
N TYR A 4 -24.94 28.10 0.70
CA TYR A 4 -25.52 27.53 1.92
C TYR A 4 -24.60 26.43 2.43
N GLU A 5 -23.91 26.70 3.53
CA GLU A 5 -23.46 25.70 4.49
C GLU A 5 -24.20 25.95 5.81
N PRO A 6 -24.81 24.93 6.44
CA PRO A 6 -25.44 25.08 7.73
C PRO A 6 -24.45 24.83 8.88
N TYR A 7 -24.26 25.83 9.73
CA TYR A 7 -23.63 25.66 11.04
C TYR A 7 -24.56 24.92 12.00
N SER A 8 -24.08 23.79 12.51
CA SER A 8 -24.72 23.04 13.59
C SER A 8 -24.57 23.77 14.93
N SER A 9 -25.66 23.74 15.71
CA SER A 9 -25.79 24.33 17.03
C SER A 9 -25.52 23.27 18.09
N VAL A 10 -24.67 23.57 19.07
CA VAL A 10 -24.67 22.87 20.37
C VAL A 10 -24.50 23.88 21.49
N SER A 11 -25.58 24.04 22.22
CA SER A 11 -25.70 24.70 23.52
C SER A 11 -25.10 23.86 24.64
N PHE A 12 -24.35 24.46 25.56
CA PHE A 12 -24.33 24.00 26.96
C PHE A 12 -24.26 25.16 27.96
N HIS A 13 -25.07 24.99 29.00
CA HIS A 13 -25.50 25.93 30.02
C HIS A 13 -24.38 26.56 30.87
N HIS A 14 -24.48 27.89 31.09
CA HIS A 14 -23.82 28.58 32.19
C HIS A 14 -24.85 28.90 33.28
N LYS A 15 -24.66 28.35 34.49
CA LYS A 15 -25.39 28.76 35.70
C LYS A 15 -24.72 30.01 36.31
N LEU A 16 -25.53 31.06 36.51
CA LEU A 16 -25.36 32.17 37.45
C LEU A 16 -25.74 31.68 38.87
N ALA A 17 -25.46 32.29 40.02
CA ALA A 17 -24.67 33.44 40.51
C ALA A 17 -24.71 33.35 42.06
N THR A 18 -23.77 33.99 42.77
CA THR A 18 -24.07 34.77 44.01
C THR A 18 -22.85 35.59 44.46
N SER A 19 -23.03 36.91 44.48
CA SER A 19 -22.32 37.95 45.27
C SER A 19 -22.69 37.81 46.78
N PRO A 20 -22.21 38.60 47.77
CA PRO A 20 -21.41 39.84 47.66
C PRO A 20 -20.27 40.04 48.70
N HIS A 21 -19.35 40.95 48.34
CA HIS A 21 -18.47 41.68 49.27
C HIS A 21 -19.15 42.97 49.76
N PRO A 22 -18.89 43.43 50.99
CA PRO A 22 -19.12 44.81 51.38
C PRO A 22 -17.83 45.65 51.38
N SER A 23 -18.10 46.93 51.10
CA SER A 23 -17.30 48.15 51.02
C SER A 23 -16.24 48.42 52.11
N THR A 24 -15.19 49.11 51.68
CA THR A 24 -14.17 49.82 52.45
C THR A 24 -14.63 51.20 52.96
N ALA A 25 -14.20 51.61 54.16
CA ALA A 25 -14.03 53.02 54.52
C ALA A 25 -12.95 53.21 55.62
N HIS A 26 -11.97 54.05 55.29
CA HIS A 26 -11.15 55.01 56.08
C HIS A 26 -10.91 54.85 57.59
N ASP A 27 -9.62 54.87 58.02
CA ASP A 27 -8.88 56.04 58.59
C ASP A 27 -7.45 55.59 59.01
N ARG A 28 -6.36 56.21 58.52
CA ARG A 28 -5.57 57.36 59.03
C ARG A 28 -4.83 57.18 60.38
N PHE A 29 -3.58 57.69 60.36
CA PHE A 29 -2.57 57.89 61.44
C PHE A 29 -1.80 56.63 61.89
N ALA A 30 -0.50 56.63 62.22
CA ALA A 30 0.62 57.55 62.07
C ALA A 30 1.88 56.86 62.67
N HIS A 31 3.05 57.22 62.16
CA HIS A 31 4.36 57.30 62.83
C HIS A 31 5.13 56.03 63.35
N GLU A 32 6.32 55.88 62.75
CA GLU A 32 7.67 55.75 63.34
C GLU A 32 8.12 54.52 64.16
N PHE A 33 9.09 53.83 63.55
CA PHE A 33 10.43 53.46 64.03
C PHE A 33 10.69 52.79 65.41
N SER A 34 11.39 51.64 65.27
CA SER A 34 12.60 51.24 66.01
C SER A 34 12.50 50.34 67.26
N LEU A 35 12.94 49.08 67.03
CA LEU A 35 13.89 48.27 67.82
C LEU A 35 13.84 48.28 69.36
N LEU A 36 13.71 47.09 69.98
CA LEU A 36 14.81 46.41 70.69
C LEU A 36 14.38 45.09 71.40
N LYS A 37 15.20 44.05 71.14
CA LYS A 37 15.67 42.94 72.00
C LYS A 37 14.70 42.06 72.82
N GLY A 38 14.87 40.75 72.62
CA GLY A 38 14.58 39.72 73.63
C GLY A 38 15.02 38.31 73.20
N ASN A 39 16.26 37.91 73.52
CA ASN A 39 16.76 36.54 73.38
C ASN A 39 16.17 35.64 74.49
N LYS A 40 15.57 34.49 74.13
CA LYS A 40 15.60 33.27 74.97
C LYS A 40 15.71 32.01 74.11
N HIS A 41 16.72 31.21 74.45
CA HIS A 41 17.06 29.91 73.89
C HIS A 41 15.88 28.92 73.94
N VAL A 42 15.64 28.22 72.82
CA VAL A 42 14.95 26.93 72.80
C VAL A 42 15.83 25.90 72.08
N THR A 43 15.92 24.76 72.74
CA THR A 43 16.74 23.58 72.54
C THR A 43 16.46 22.81 71.24
N SER A 44 17.43 21.96 70.90
CA SER A 44 17.55 21.18 69.67
C SER A 44 16.36 20.26 69.35
N ARG A 45 15.44 20.70 68.47
CA ARG A 45 14.49 19.82 67.75
C ARG A 45 14.47 20.04 66.22
N ARG A 46 15.37 20.84 65.66
CA ARG A 46 15.36 21.19 64.22
C ARG A 46 16.04 20.19 63.27
N CYS A 47 16.85 19.24 63.76
CA CYS A 47 17.62 18.37 62.87
C CYS A 47 16.80 17.21 62.26
N GLY A 48 15.81 16.66 62.98
CA GLY A 48 14.95 15.59 62.46
C GLY A 48 13.96 16.06 61.39
N LEU A 49 13.30 17.21 61.59
CA LEU A 49 12.29 17.74 60.66
C LEU A 49 12.89 18.12 59.29
N HIS A 50 14.14 18.60 59.24
CA HIS A 50 14.84 18.89 57.99
C HIS A 50 15.25 17.63 57.21
N LEU A 51 15.64 16.55 57.89
CA LEU A 51 15.95 15.26 57.25
C LEU A 51 14.68 14.58 56.70
N PHE A 52 13.57 14.64 57.44
CA PHE A 52 12.27 14.13 56.97
C PHE A 52 11.70 14.97 55.82
N SER A 53 11.85 16.30 55.82
CA SER A 53 11.38 17.14 54.70
C SER A 53 12.23 16.94 53.44
N ARG A 54 13.56 16.78 53.58
CA ARG A 54 14.46 16.43 52.46
C ARG A 54 14.17 15.04 51.88
N ARG A 55 13.84 14.05 52.72
CA ARG A 55 13.41 12.71 52.25
C ARG A 55 12.07 12.77 51.52
N ARG A 56 11.09 13.53 52.03
CA ARG A 56 9.80 13.73 51.34
C ARG A 56 9.95 14.49 50.02
N LEU A 57 10.83 15.50 49.95
CA LEU A 57 11.11 16.23 48.73
C LEU A 57 11.81 15.35 47.69
N ARG A 58 12.80 14.54 48.11
CA ARG A 58 13.44 13.55 47.24
C ARG A 58 12.44 12.53 46.71
N LEU A 59 11.57 11.98 47.56
CA LEU A 59 10.53 11.04 47.13
C LEU A 59 9.54 11.69 46.14
N LYS A 60 9.10 12.93 46.37
CA LYS A 60 8.25 13.67 45.43
C LYS A 60 8.94 13.92 44.09
N LEU A 61 10.23 14.27 44.11
CA LEU A 61 11.03 14.47 42.90
C LEU A 61 11.23 13.14 42.14
N THR A 62 11.52 12.05 42.84
CA THR A 62 11.63 10.72 42.23
C THR A 62 10.31 10.28 41.60
N ILE A 63 9.18 10.46 42.29
CA ILE A 63 7.85 10.18 41.74
C ILE A 63 7.56 11.05 40.51
N ALA A 64 7.87 12.35 40.57
CA ALA A 64 7.70 13.26 39.43
C ALA A 64 8.56 12.85 38.23
N ILE A 65 9.81 12.42 38.45
CA ILE A 65 10.68 11.90 37.39
C ILE A 65 10.12 10.60 36.81
N ILE A 66 9.64 9.67 37.63
CA ILE A 66 9.02 8.42 37.16
C ILE A 66 7.76 8.72 36.34
N ILE A 67 6.90 9.63 36.80
CA ILE A 67 5.69 10.05 36.06
C ILE A 67 6.10 10.71 34.74
N PHE A 68 7.10 11.60 34.75
CA PHE A 68 7.59 12.24 33.54
C PHE A 68 8.17 11.21 32.56
N LEU A 69 9.00 10.28 33.02
CA LEU A 69 9.55 9.21 32.17
C LEU A 69 8.45 8.31 31.63
N PHE A 70 7.45 7.97 32.43
CA PHE A 70 6.29 7.19 32.00
C PHE A 70 5.49 7.94 30.92
N LEU A 71 5.17 9.22 31.15
CA LEU A 71 4.48 10.06 30.18
C LEU A 71 5.31 10.25 28.91
N PHE A 72 6.62 10.46 29.04
CA PHE A 72 7.52 10.60 27.91
C PHE A 72 7.54 9.33 27.08
N LEU A 73 7.73 8.15 27.69
CA LEU A 73 7.71 6.87 26.97
C LEU A 73 6.35 6.60 26.32
N PHE A 74 5.26 6.89 27.02
CA PHE A 74 3.90 6.70 26.49
C PHE A 74 3.59 7.63 25.31
N LEU A 75 4.05 8.89 25.37
CA LEU A 75 3.85 9.88 24.31
C LEU A 75 4.93 9.84 23.23
N PHE A 76 6.05 9.15 23.44
CA PHE A 76 7.19 9.18 22.52
C PHE A 76 6.79 8.69 21.12
N ASP A 77 6.15 7.52 21.04
CA ASP A 77 5.72 6.97 19.76
C ASP A 77 4.69 7.84 19.05
N PHE A 78 3.79 8.45 19.82
CA PHE A 78 2.82 9.40 19.30
C PHE A 78 3.51 10.65 18.74
N ILE A 79 4.42 11.26 19.50
CA ILE A 79 5.19 12.44 19.07
C ILE A 79 6.02 12.12 17.83
N GLN A 80 6.71 10.97 17.79
CA GLN A 80 7.52 10.55 16.64
C GLN A 80 6.67 10.38 15.38
N LEU A 81 5.44 9.87 15.50
CA LEU A 81 4.53 9.75 14.36
C LEU A 81 4.12 11.13 13.81
N TYR A 82 3.78 12.09 14.67
CA TYR A 82 3.41 13.44 14.23
C TYR A 82 4.60 14.21 13.66
N ILE A 83 5.79 14.05 14.22
CA ILE A 83 7.02 14.58 13.63
C ILE A 83 7.26 13.97 12.25
N THR A 84 7.04 12.67 12.08
CA THR A 84 7.18 11.99 10.78
C THR A 84 6.22 12.57 9.74
N PHE A 85 4.94 12.71 10.10
CA PHE A 85 3.93 13.33 9.24
C PHE A 85 4.30 14.77 8.85
N ALA A 86 4.69 15.59 9.84
CA ALA A 86 5.11 16.95 9.60
C ALA A 86 6.34 17.00 8.67
N ARG A 87 7.28 16.07 8.82
CA ARG A 87 8.45 15.95 7.94
C ARG A 87 8.07 15.59 6.51
N PHE A 88 7.17 14.65 6.29
CA PHE A 88 6.71 14.28 4.94
C PHE A 88 6.09 15.49 4.23
N LYS A 89 5.14 16.17 4.89
CA LYS A 89 4.47 17.34 4.31
C LYS A 89 5.40 18.53 4.11
N LEU A 90 6.25 18.83 5.10
CA LEU A 90 7.23 19.91 4.98
C LEU A 90 8.22 19.63 3.87
N ARG A 91 8.76 18.40 3.78
CA ARG A 91 9.68 18.02 2.72
C ARG A 91 9.04 18.17 1.34
N ASN A 92 7.84 17.64 1.15
CA ASN A 92 7.08 17.80 -0.10
C ASN A 92 6.91 19.28 -0.46
N SER A 93 6.46 20.11 0.50
CA SER A 93 6.28 21.55 0.28
C SER A 93 7.57 22.28 -0.07
N LEU A 94 8.71 21.89 0.54
CA LEU A 94 10.02 22.50 0.23
C LEU A 94 10.49 22.15 -1.19
N TYR A 95 10.19 20.94 -1.69
CA TYR A 95 10.44 20.60 -3.08
C TYR A 95 9.53 21.38 -4.04
N ASP A 96 8.21 21.40 -3.78
CA ASP A 96 7.23 22.09 -4.63
C ASP A 96 7.45 23.61 -4.70
N SER A 97 8.00 24.19 -3.63
CA SER A 97 8.30 25.63 -3.57
C SER A 97 9.69 25.98 -4.13
N GLY A 98 10.42 25.02 -4.69
CA GLY A 98 11.77 25.23 -5.26
C GLY A 98 12.87 25.50 -4.23
N TRP A 99 12.62 25.28 -2.92
CA TRP A 99 13.63 25.49 -1.87
C TRP A 99 14.69 24.38 -1.85
N MET A 100 14.32 23.18 -2.30
CA MET A 100 15.26 22.06 -2.46
C MET A 100 15.96 22.15 -3.81
N SER A 101 17.28 21.98 -3.79
CA SER A 101 18.10 22.05 -5.01
C SER A 101 17.73 20.99 -6.03
N CYS A 102 17.92 21.31 -7.32
CA CYS A 102 17.96 20.33 -8.39
C CYS A 102 19.02 19.25 -8.13
N ASN A 103 18.97 18.16 -8.90
CA ASN A 103 19.89 17.03 -8.79
C ASN A 103 19.77 16.25 -7.46
N SER A 104 18.58 16.23 -6.86
CA SER A 104 18.26 15.50 -5.63
C SER A 104 17.11 14.53 -5.85
N ILE A 105 17.21 13.35 -5.22
CA ILE A 105 16.12 12.37 -5.18
C ILE A 105 15.02 12.93 -4.28
N ARG A 106 13.80 12.98 -4.83
CA ARG A 106 12.59 13.45 -4.17
C ARG A 106 11.75 12.27 -3.65
N LYS A 107 11.48 11.29 -4.52
CA LYS A 107 10.91 9.98 -4.13
C LYS A 107 12.02 8.95 -4.19
N GLU A 108 12.26 8.27 -3.08
CA GLU A 108 13.26 7.20 -3.00
C GLU A 108 12.93 6.04 -3.95
N PRO A 109 13.93 5.29 -4.43
CA PRO A 109 13.72 4.25 -5.43
C PRO A 109 12.84 3.10 -4.95
N THR A 110 11.70 2.88 -5.60
CA THR A 110 10.75 1.81 -5.30
C THR A 110 10.83 0.72 -6.36
N LEU A 111 10.83 -0.54 -5.92
CA LEU A 111 10.91 -1.71 -6.76
C LEU A 111 9.51 -2.24 -7.11
N PHE A 112 9.24 -2.51 -8.39
CA PHE A 112 8.02 -3.14 -8.89
C PHE A 112 8.34 -4.39 -9.69
N VAL A 113 7.61 -5.46 -9.42
CA VAL A 113 7.65 -6.68 -10.23
C VAL A 113 6.94 -6.41 -11.55
N ILE A 114 7.60 -6.72 -12.66
CA ILE A 114 7.00 -6.58 -14.01
C ILE A 114 6.95 -7.90 -14.77
N ASP A 115 7.88 -8.82 -14.51
CA ASP A 115 7.83 -10.20 -15.00
C ASP A 115 8.71 -11.14 -14.14
N THR A 116 8.81 -12.41 -14.53
CA THR A 116 9.58 -13.47 -13.83
C THR A 116 11.08 -13.16 -13.67
N ARG A 117 11.66 -12.32 -14.53
CA ARG A 117 13.10 -12.05 -14.61
C ARG A 117 13.46 -10.58 -14.49
N HIS A 118 12.49 -9.68 -14.42
CA HIS A 118 12.76 -8.25 -14.39
C HIS A 118 12.04 -7.55 -13.25
N VAL A 119 12.74 -6.59 -12.67
CA VAL A 119 12.22 -5.66 -11.65
C VAL A 119 12.37 -4.25 -12.19
N GLN A 120 11.31 -3.46 -12.16
CA GLN A 120 11.39 -2.03 -12.43
C GLN A 120 11.78 -1.28 -11.16
N VAL A 121 12.74 -0.36 -11.27
CA VAL A 121 13.03 0.64 -10.24
C VAL A 121 12.43 1.96 -10.68
N VAL A 122 11.61 2.57 -9.82
CA VAL A 122 10.99 3.88 -10.06
C VAL A 122 11.43 4.86 -8.97
N TRP A 123 11.92 6.03 -9.36
CA TRP A 123 12.21 7.12 -8.45
C TRP A 123 11.84 8.44 -9.08
N GLU A 124 11.80 9.50 -8.28
CA GLU A 124 11.50 10.84 -8.77
C GLU A 124 12.57 11.80 -8.30
N ALA A 125 12.93 12.74 -9.16
CA ALA A 125 13.76 13.89 -8.81
C ALA A 125 12.95 15.18 -8.98
N ASN A 126 13.42 16.25 -8.34
CA ASN A 126 12.76 17.56 -8.38
C ASN A 126 12.78 18.17 -9.80
N CYS A 127 13.78 19.00 -10.10
CA CYS A 127 14.02 19.54 -11.46
C CYS A 127 14.82 18.58 -12.36
N GLY A 128 14.94 17.30 -11.98
CA GLY A 128 15.82 16.32 -12.64
C GLY A 128 17.30 16.51 -12.31
N PHE A 129 18.12 15.80 -13.07
CA PHE A 129 19.57 15.91 -13.02
C PHE A 129 20.05 16.65 -14.28
N GLU A 130 20.40 17.94 -14.17
CA GLU A 130 20.85 18.77 -15.29
C GLU A 130 22.03 18.11 -16.04
N ASP A 131 21.92 17.98 -17.37
CA ASP A 131 22.93 17.40 -18.26
C ASP A 131 23.44 16.00 -17.88
N GLN A 132 22.76 15.30 -16.97
CA GLN A 132 23.22 14.05 -16.37
C GLN A 132 22.26 12.90 -16.69
N ASP A 133 22.63 12.15 -17.72
CA ASP A 133 22.14 10.79 -17.94
C ASP A 133 22.31 9.99 -16.64
N LEU A 134 21.25 9.39 -16.09
CA LEU A 134 21.41 8.52 -14.93
C LEU A 134 21.81 7.12 -15.37
N LEU A 135 22.63 6.47 -14.54
CA LEU A 135 23.07 5.11 -14.73
C LEU A 135 22.52 4.24 -13.61
N VAL A 136 21.85 3.14 -13.95
CA VAL A 136 21.47 2.12 -12.98
C VAL A 136 22.27 0.86 -13.24
N THR A 137 22.90 0.35 -12.19
CA THR A 137 23.73 -0.86 -12.23
C THR A 137 23.18 -1.88 -11.25
N TRP A 138 23.31 -3.16 -11.55
CA TRP A 138 22.93 -4.23 -10.61
C TRP A 138 23.88 -5.41 -10.67
N ARG A 139 24.04 -6.11 -9.53
CA ARG A 139 24.90 -7.28 -9.40
C ARG A 139 24.45 -8.19 -8.26
N VAL A 140 24.86 -9.45 -8.29
CA VAL A 140 24.66 -10.37 -7.16
C VAL A 140 25.52 -9.88 -5.98
N SER A 141 24.92 -9.78 -4.79
CA SER A 141 25.55 -9.20 -3.60
C SER A 141 26.62 -10.11 -2.98
N ASP A 142 26.45 -11.43 -3.04
CA ASP A 142 27.15 -12.40 -2.18
C ASP A 142 28.26 -13.21 -2.89
N ASN A 143 28.79 -12.77 -4.04
CA ASN A 143 29.94 -13.42 -4.68
C ASN A 143 31.21 -12.53 -4.66
N PRO A 144 31.99 -12.53 -3.55
CA PRO A 144 33.20 -11.71 -3.42
C PRO A 144 34.45 -12.30 -4.10
N LEU A 145 34.37 -13.48 -4.73
CA LEU A 145 35.54 -14.25 -5.19
C LEU A 145 35.74 -14.30 -6.69
N ASP A 146 34.89 -13.64 -7.49
CA ASP A 146 35.06 -13.61 -8.95
C ASP A 146 34.94 -12.18 -9.50
N PRO A 147 36.09 -11.46 -9.62
CA PRO A 147 36.14 -10.11 -10.20
C PRO A 147 35.79 -10.07 -11.70
N GLU A 148 35.64 -11.21 -12.38
CA GLU A 148 35.16 -11.26 -13.77
C GLU A 148 33.62 -11.41 -13.86
N PHE A 149 32.93 -11.72 -12.75
CA PHE A 149 31.46 -11.77 -12.66
C PHE A 149 30.86 -10.45 -12.10
N ASP A 150 31.51 -9.34 -12.43
CA ASP A 150 31.10 -7.98 -12.09
C ASP A 150 29.96 -7.50 -13.01
N GLU A 151 28.84 -7.07 -12.41
CA GLU A 151 27.70 -6.37 -13.04
C GLU A 151 26.80 -7.23 -13.97
N TYR A 152 25.60 -7.55 -13.48
CA TYR A 152 24.55 -8.23 -14.26
C TYR A 152 23.84 -7.29 -15.26
N GLY A 153 24.25 -6.03 -15.30
CA GLY A 153 23.88 -5.11 -16.35
C GLY A 153 23.93 -3.66 -15.91
N ILE A 154 23.92 -2.82 -16.94
CA ILE A 154 23.88 -1.37 -16.87
C ILE A 154 22.70 -0.93 -17.71
N THR A 155 21.85 -0.04 -17.19
CA THR A 155 20.83 0.59 -18.03
C THR A 155 21.46 1.58 -19.00
N LYS A 156 20.88 1.70 -20.21
CA LYS A 156 21.18 2.86 -21.08
C LYS A 156 20.77 4.16 -20.38
N THR A 157 21.21 5.29 -20.94
CA THR A 157 20.73 6.63 -20.57
C THR A 157 19.21 6.61 -20.33
N ILE A 158 18.81 7.00 -19.12
CA ILE A 158 17.42 7.01 -18.69
C ILE A 158 16.85 8.39 -18.97
N VAL A 159 15.88 8.45 -19.89
CA VAL A 159 15.08 9.65 -20.13
C VAL A 159 13.92 9.65 -19.12
N PRO A 160 13.76 10.69 -18.29
CA PRO A 160 12.65 10.74 -17.36
C PRO A 160 11.34 11.10 -18.05
N THR A 161 10.24 10.60 -17.52
CA THR A 161 8.91 11.16 -17.75
C THR A 161 8.80 12.47 -16.99
N VAL A 162 8.58 13.57 -17.70
CA VAL A 162 8.43 14.91 -17.10
C VAL A 162 6.95 15.13 -16.83
N LEU A 163 6.57 15.25 -15.56
CA LEU A 163 5.20 15.56 -15.16
C LEU A 163 4.99 17.07 -15.02
N ASP A 164 5.94 17.76 -14.40
CA ASP A 164 6.01 19.22 -14.35
C ASP A 164 7.46 19.70 -14.11
N GLU A 165 7.64 20.97 -13.76
CA GLU A 165 8.95 21.59 -13.50
C GLU A 165 9.69 21.03 -12.26
N HIS A 166 8.95 20.42 -11.32
CA HIS A 166 9.40 19.89 -10.03
C HIS A 166 9.24 18.37 -9.88
N HIS A 167 8.72 17.68 -10.90
CA HIS A 167 8.44 16.24 -10.86
C HIS A 167 8.93 15.57 -12.14
N LYS A 168 10.07 14.88 -12.04
CA LYS A 168 10.63 14.05 -13.11
C LYS A 168 10.79 12.62 -12.63
N ILE A 169 10.00 11.71 -13.21
CA ILE A 169 10.00 10.29 -12.88
C ILE A 169 11.04 9.58 -13.74
N TYR A 170 11.88 8.79 -13.09
CA TYR A 170 12.85 7.93 -13.74
C TYR A 170 12.44 6.47 -13.53
N LYS A 171 12.57 5.68 -14.59
CA LYS A 171 12.31 4.24 -14.58
C LYS A 171 13.51 3.49 -15.14
N ALA A 172 13.92 2.44 -14.45
CA ALA A 172 14.97 1.53 -14.89
C ALA A 172 14.48 0.09 -14.79
N ILE A 173 14.84 -0.76 -15.75
CA ILE A 173 14.59 -2.20 -15.64
C ILE A 173 15.89 -2.88 -15.17
N LEU A 174 15.82 -3.61 -14.07
CA LEU A 174 16.85 -4.53 -13.63
C LEU A 174 16.55 -5.90 -14.24
N GLY A 175 17.50 -6.43 -14.99
CA GLY A 175 17.45 -7.81 -15.46
C GLY A 175 17.88 -8.00 -16.91
N PRO A 176 17.82 -9.25 -17.41
CA PRO A 176 17.22 -10.41 -16.73
C PRO A 176 17.98 -10.81 -15.46
N LEU A 177 17.26 -11.19 -14.39
CA LEU A 177 17.77 -11.66 -13.09
C LEU A 177 17.64 -13.19 -13.04
N PRO A 178 18.66 -13.95 -13.47
CA PRO A 178 18.49 -15.33 -13.90
C PRO A 178 18.49 -16.37 -12.78
N ILE A 179 18.85 -15.98 -11.55
CA ILE A 179 19.05 -16.87 -10.41
C ILE A 179 18.35 -16.33 -9.16
N THR A 180 18.10 -17.21 -8.18
CA THR A 180 17.76 -16.74 -6.83
C THR A 180 19.00 -16.21 -6.15
N ALA A 181 18.98 -14.94 -5.77
CA ALA A 181 20.08 -14.30 -5.08
C ALA A 181 19.63 -13.00 -4.41
N ASN A 182 20.48 -12.48 -3.53
CA ASN A 182 20.44 -11.06 -3.19
C ASN A 182 21.09 -10.26 -4.31
N TYR A 183 20.39 -9.26 -4.81
CA TYR A 183 20.90 -8.32 -5.79
C TYR A 183 21.12 -6.96 -5.15
N THR A 184 22.26 -6.35 -5.43
CA THR A 184 22.54 -4.94 -5.13
C THR A 184 22.29 -4.12 -6.38
N TYR A 185 21.46 -3.08 -6.32
CA TYR A 185 21.34 -2.09 -7.39
C TYR A 185 21.84 -0.72 -6.92
N SER A 186 22.40 0.05 -7.84
CA SER A 186 22.95 1.37 -7.58
C SER A 186 22.49 2.38 -8.63
N ILE A 187 22.10 3.57 -8.19
CA ILE A 187 21.79 4.71 -9.06
C ILE A 187 22.98 5.67 -8.99
N LEU A 188 23.61 5.91 -10.13
CA LEU A 188 24.84 6.69 -10.27
C LEU A 188 24.60 7.88 -11.22
N SER A 189 25.33 8.96 -11.03
CA SER A 189 25.39 10.07 -11.99
C SER A 189 26.08 9.66 -13.30
N SER A 190 25.66 10.25 -14.42
CA SER A 190 26.30 10.32 -15.76
C SER A 190 27.36 9.25 -16.11
N PRO A 191 27.07 8.33 -17.06
CA PRO A 191 28.09 7.43 -17.61
C PRO A 191 29.21 8.17 -18.34
N GLN A 192 28.98 9.41 -18.83
CA GLN A 192 30.01 10.27 -19.43
C GLN A 192 31.02 10.78 -18.38
N THR A 193 30.66 10.75 -17.09
CA THR A 193 31.59 11.03 -16.00
C THR A 193 32.51 9.83 -15.78
N PRO A 194 33.85 10.04 -15.69
CA PRO A 194 34.79 8.96 -15.41
C PRO A 194 34.38 8.16 -14.16
N PRO A 195 34.56 6.82 -14.11
CA PRO A 195 34.07 5.98 -13.01
C PRO A 195 34.41 6.49 -11.60
N HIS A 196 35.64 6.99 -11.40
CA HIS A 196 36.13 7.53 -10.13
C HIS A 196 35.48 8.86 -9.69
N ARG A 197 34.73 9.52 -10.57
CA ARG A 197 33.98 10.76 -10.29
C ARG A 197 32.47 10.57 -10.30
N ARG A 198 31.97 9.35 -10.57
CA ARG A 198 30.54 9.07 -10.53
C ARG A 198 30.04 9.20 -9.09
N ARG A 199 29.01 10.01 -8.90
CA ARG A 199 28.33 10.18 -7.61
C ARG A 199 27.31 9.05 -7.43
N LEU A 200 27.40 8.35 -6.31
CA LEU A 200 26.35 7.44 -5.86
C LEU A 200 25.16 8.23 -5.32
N LEU A 201 24.00 8.05 -5.95
CA LEU A 201 22.75 8.70 -5.56
C LEU A 201 21.95 7.82 -4.60
N ALA A 202 21.86 6.53 -4.90
CA ALA A 202 21.19 5.54 -4.07
C ALA A 202 21.78 4.14 -4.29
N GLN A 203 21.76 3.29 -3.26
CA GLN A 203 22.16 1.90 -3.34
C GLN A 203 21.39 1.05 -2.34
N TYR A 204 20.77 -0.02 -2.81
CA TYR A 204 20.01 -0.93 -1.96
C TYR A 204 20.21 -2.37 -2.41
N LYS A 205 19.79 -3.29 -1.55
CA LYS A 205 19.90 -4.74 -1.75
C LYS A 205 18.52 -5.34 -1.59
N PHE A 206 18.14 -6.25 -2.48
CA PHE A 206 16.85 -6.94 -2.44
C PHE A 206 17.03 -8.42 -2.79
N PRO A 207 16.26 -9.33 -2.16
CA PRO A 207 16.21 -10.73 -2.58
C PRO A 207 15.38 -10.85 -3.86
N TRP A 208 15.73 -11.80 -4.71
CA TRP A 208 14.94 -12.16 -5.89
C TRP A 208 14.88 -13.68 -6.02
N HIS A 209 13.70 -14.23 -6.28
CA HIS A 209 13.45 -15.69 -6.28
C HIS A 209 12.99 -16.22 -7.64
N SER A 210 13.74 -15.92 -8.72
CA SER A 210 13.39 -16.38 -10.08
C SER A 210 13.62 -17.88 -10.30
N LYS A 211 14.74 -18.43 -9.80
CA LYS A 211 15.09 -19.86 -9.85
C LYS A 211 15.60 -20.32 -8.50
N ALA A 212 14.82 -21.09 -7.76
CA ALA A 212 15.23 -21.72 -6.52
C ALA A 212 16.27 -22.83 -6.81
N ASP A 213 17.52 -22.64 -6.39
CA ASP A 213 18.56 -23.69 -6.41
C ASP A 213 18.21 -24.82 -5.42
N HIS A 214 17.49 -24.46 -4.35
CA HIS A 214 16.87 -25.37 -3.39
C HIS A 214 15.46 -24.90 -3.10
N ALA A 215 14.52 -25.83 -2.97
CA ALA A 215 13.16 -25.46 -2.62
C ALA A 215 13.10 -24.80 -1.22
N PRO A 216 12.30 -23.72 -1.06
CA PRO A 216 12.11 -23.08 0.23
C PRO A 216 11.56 -24.09 1.24
N THR A 217 12.00 -23.96 2.49
CA THR A 217 11.61 -24.86 3.58
C THR A 217 10.81 -24.11 4.61
N GLU A 218 10.10 -24.79 5.51
CA GLU A 218 9.36 -24.11 6.58
C GLU A 218 10.22 -23.16 7.43
N LYS A 219 11.53 -23.45 7.57
CA LYS A 219 12.47 -22.59 8.31
C LYS A 219 12.96 -21.38 7.50
N ASN A 220 12.98 -21.50 6.17
CA ASN A 220 13.39 -20.47 5.23
C ASN A 220 12.34 -20.38 4.11
N PRO A 221 11.12 -19.90 4.41
CA PRO A 221 10.07 -19.75 3.41
C PRO A 221 10.35 -18.51 2.53
N ILE A 222 9.69 -18.45 1.37
CA ILE A 222 9.52 -17.19 0.65
C ILE A 222 8.43 -16.41 1.36
N ARG A 223 8.72 -15.18 1.78
CA ARG A 223 7.85 -14.37 2.64
C ARG A 223 7.30 -13.19 1.86
N LEU A 224 5.99 -13.08 1.81
CA LEU A 224 5.30 -11.94 1.24
C LEU A 224 4.52 -11.21 2.33
N VAL A 225 4.33 -9.91 2.14
CA VAL A 225 3.44 -9.09 2.96
C VAL A 225 2.39 -8.44 2.08
N GLY A 226 1.12 -8.53 2.45
CA GLY A 226 -0.01 -7.98 1.69
C GLY A 226 -0.68 -6.82 2.42
N MET A 227 -1.05 -5.79 1.65
CA MET A 227 -1.85 -4.65 2.10
C MET A 227 -2.62 -4.05 0.93
N ALA A 228 -3.67 -3.29 1.20
CA ALA A 228 -4.43 -2.53 0.21
C ALA A 228 -5.17 -1.38 0.87
N ASP A 229 -5.58 -0.40 0.06
CA ASP A 229 -6.48 0.68 0.47
C ASP A 229 -5.88 1.57 1.57
N ASN A 230 -4.62 1.99 1.39
CA ASN A 230 -4.07 2.99 2.31
C ASN A 230 -4.64 4.38 2.04
N GLN A 231 -4.94 4.73 0.78
CA GLN A 231 -5.52 6.01 0.35
C GLN A 231 -4.92 7.20 1.11
N PHE A 232 -5.75 8.12 1.63
CA PHE A 232 -5.34 9.28 2.45
C PHE A 232 -4.96 8.91 3.91
N GLY A 233 -4.92 7.63 4.25
CA GLY A 233 -4.71 7.06 5.59
C GLY A 233 -3.27 7.14 6.12
N LEU A 234 -2.51 8.17 5.78
CA LEU A 234 -1.07 8.32 6.02
C LEU A 234 -0.60 7.88 7.42
N LYS A 235 -1.29 8.31 8.48
CA LYS A 235 -0.92 7.98 9.86
C LYS A 235 -1.03 6.48 10.14
N THR A 236 -2.09 5.86 9.67
CA THR A 236 -2.33 4.43 9.84
C THR A 236 -1.36 3.64 8.98
N PHE A 237 -1.22 4.01 7.71
CA PHE A 237 -0.31 3.33 6.79
C PHE A 237 1.14 3.39 7.26
N THR A 238 1.60 4.53 7.78
CA THR A 238 2.95 4.65 8.38
C THR A 238 3.14 3.69 9.56
N LYS A 239 2.09 3.45 10.37
CA LYS A 239 2.14 2.47 11.47
C LYS A 239 2.18 1.03 10.93
N VAL A 240 1.37 0.73 9.90
CA VAL A 240 1.37 -0.57 9.21
C VAL A 240 2.77 -0.86 8.67
N VAL A 241 3.35 0.03 7.86
CA VAL A 241 4.70 -0.17 7.29
C VAL A 241 5.76 -0.30 8.38
N ARG A 242 5.66 0.47 9.48
CA ARG A 242 6.56 0.30 10.63
C ARG A 242 6.41 -1.09 11.29
N SER A 243 5.18 -1.58 11.44
CA SER A 243 4.88 -2.90 12.01
C SER A 243 5.40 -4.03 11.12
N ILE A 244 5.32 -3.86 9.79
CA ILE A 244 5.92 -4.75 8.79
C ILE A 244 7.44 -4.75 8.95
N ALA A 245 8.09 -3.58 8.94
CA ALA A 245 9.55 -3.48 9.06
C ALA A 245 10.10 -4.12 10.35
N ASN A 246 9.34 -4.06 11.45
CA ASN A 246 9.72 -4.66 12.73
C ASN A 246 9.64 -6.20 12.76
N ARG A 247 8.97 -6.84 11.78
CA ARG A 247 8.80 -8.31 11.74
C ARG A 247 9.94 -9.05 11.08
N GLY A 248 10.80 -8.33 10.37
CA GLY A 248 11.89 -8.91 9.63
C GLY A 248 11.71 -8.71 8.13
N PRO A 249 12.73 -9.11 7.36
CA PRO A 249 12.70 -8.92 5.92
C PRO A 249 11.59 -9.76 5.29
N PHE A 250 10.97 -9.18 4.28
CA PHE A 250 10.07 -9.86 3.36
C PHE A 250 10.75 -9.91 1.99
N ASP A 251 10.38 -10.88 1.17
CA ASP A 251 10.87 -11.05 -0.19
C ASP A 251 10.04 -10.27 -1.20
N TYR A 252 8.73 -10.13 -0.95
CA TYR A 252 7.82 -9.37 -1.80
C TYR A 252 6.76 -8.61 -0.99
N VAL A 253 6.27 -7.51 -1.56
CA VAL A 253 5.06 -6.82 -1.10
C VAL A 253 3.95 -7.08 -2.11
N ILE A 254 2.74 -7.37 -1.65
CA ILE A 254 1.52 -7.30 -2.45
C ILE A 254 0.79 -6.02 -2.04
N HIS A 255 0.51 -5.15 -3.02
CA HIS A 255 -0.37 -4.01 -2.86
C HIS A 255 -1.59 -4.20 -3.77
N ALA A 256 -2.75 -4.50 -3.21
CA ALA A 256 -3.94 -4.83 -4.00
C ALA A 256 -4.77 -3.60 -4.42
N GLY A 257 -4.11 -2.48 -4.70
CA GLY A 257 -4.73 -1.22 -5.17
C GLY A 257 -5.07 -0.18 -4.10
N ASP A 258 -5.47 0.99 -4.57
CA ASP A 258 -5.83 2.19 -3.81
C ASP A 258 -4.71 2.72 -2.92
N ALA A 259 -3.55 2.95 -3.56
CA ALA A 259 -2.39 3.54 -2.90
C ALA A 259 -2.57 5.03 -2.59
N VAL A 260 -3.41 5.72 -3.35
CA VAL A 260 -3.73 7.14 -3.18
C VAL A 260 -5.23 7.34 -3.32
N GLN A 261 -5.74 8.50 -2.89
CA GLN A 261 -7.17 8.82 -3.05
C GLN A 261 -7.48 9.38 -4.44
N ASN A 262 -6.51 10.07 -5.05
CA ASN A 262 -6.67 10.78 -6.30
C ASN A 262 -5.37 10.65 -7.11
N TYR A 263 -5.34 9.73 -8.06
CA TYR A 263 -4.15 9.42 -8.86
C TYR A 263 -3.45 10.62 -9.53
N PRO A 264 -4.10 11.73 -9.95
CA PRO A 264 -3.40 12.88 -10.51
C PRO A 264 -2.62 13.68 -9.45
N SER A 265 -2.84 13.43 -8.15
CA SER A 265 -2.19 14.16 -7.07
C SER A 265 -0.76 13.64 -6.82
N LEU A 266 0.24 14.34 -7.38
CA LEU A 266 1.66 14.05 -7.15
C LEU A 266 2.06 14.13 -5.67
N GLN A 267 1.37 14.99 -4.90
CA GLN A 267 1.51 15.08 -3.45
C GLN A 267 1.04 13.81 -2.74
N GLN A 268 -0.08 13.21 -3.14
CA GLN A 268 -0.56 11.98 -2.51
C GLN A 268 0.37 10.81 -2.84
N TRP A 269 0.84 10.69 -4.09
CA TRP A 269 1.88 9.71 -4.42
C TRP A 269 3.12 9.87 -3.54
N GLN A 270 3.58 11.10 -3.30
CA GLN A 270 4.68 11.33 -2.36
C GLN A 270 4.32 10.93 -0.93
N THR A 271 3.29 11.56 -0.38
CA THR A 271 3.08 11.59 1.07
C THR A 271 2.33 10.38 1.59
N ASP A 272 1.41 9.83 0.80
CA ASP A 272 0.53 8.75 1.21
C ASP A 272 1.05 7.37 0.79
N PHE A 273 1.86 7.29 -0.27
CA PHE A 273 2.43 6.01 -0.75
C PHE A 273 3.96 5.90 -0.59
N PHE A 274 4.74 6.71 -1.33
CA PHE A 274 6.21 6.57 -1.37
C PHE A 274 6.89 6.84 -0.03
N ASP A 275 6.53 7.93 0.66
CA ASP A 275 7.16 8.34 1.93
C ASP A 275 7.00 7.28 3.04
N PRO A 276 5.80 6.74 3.30
CA PRO A 276 5.62 5.64 4.26
C PRO A 276 6.44 4.40 3.91
N LEU A 277 6.35 3.93 2.66
CA LEU A 277 7.05 2.72 2.21
C LEU A 277 8.57 2.86 2.28
N THR A 278 9.09 4.04 1.94
CA THR A 278 10.54 4.25 1.83
C THR A 278 11.22 4.65 3.13
N ARG A 279 10.44 5.16 4.09
CA ARG A 279 10.94 5.53 5.43
C ARG A 279 11.63 4.39 6.17
N TYR A 280 11.17 3.17 5.98
CA TYR A 280 11.70 1.96 6.61
C TYR A 280 12.42 1.03 5.63
N ASN A 281 12.82 1.56 4.48
CA ASN A 281 13.47 0.83 3.39
C ASN A 281 12.65 -0.31 2.77
N LEU A 282 11.33 -0.38 2.98
CA LEU A 282 10.52 -1.50 2.50
C LEU A 282 10.51 -1.54 0.97
N ALA A 283 10.07 -0.45 0.34
CA ALA A 283 9.99 -0.33 -1.12
C ALA A 283 11.35 -0.36 -1.84
N GLN A 284 12.44 0.04 -1.18
CA GLN A 284 13.79 0.02 -1.77
C GLN A 284 14.45 -1.36 -1.69
N THR A 285 13.94 -2.27 -0.86
CA THR A 285 14.56 -3.59 -0.61
C THR A 285 13.63 -4.76 -0.87
N THR A 286 12.35 -4.51 -1.12
CA THR A 286 11.31 -5.53 -1.29
C THR A 286 10.46 -5.18 -2.51
N PRO A 287 10.57 -5.93 -3.64
CA PRO A 287 9.77 -5.70 -4.83
C PRO A 287 8.25 -5.77 -4.59
N ILE A 288 7.52 -4.79 -5.14
CA ILE A 288 6.08 -4.65 -5.01
C ILE A 288 5.37 -5.30 -6.21
N ILE A 289 4.38 -6.12 -5.89
CA ILE A 289 3.39 -6.71 -6.78
C ILE A 289 2.17 -5.80 -6.66
N TYR A 290 1.84 -5.07 -7.71
CA TYR A 290 0.91 -3.96 -7.63
C TYR A 290 -0.30 -4.20 -8.54
N ALA A 291 -1.49 -4.31 -7.96
CA ALA A 291 -2.75 -4.18 -8.67
C ALA A 291 -3.25 -2.74 -8.56
N HIS A 292 -3.97 -2.25 -9.56
CA HIS A 292 -4.53 -0.91 -9.56
C HIS A 292 -5.96 -0.92 -9.01
N GLY A 293 -6.23 -0.03 -8.06
CA GLY A 293 -7.58 0.20 -7.58
C GLY A 293 -8.32 1.31 -8.29
N ASN A 294 -9.58 1.55 -7.95
CA ASN A 294 -10.39 2.57 -8.60
C ASN A 294 -9.88 3.99 -8.31
N HIS A 295 -9.20 4.20 -7.18
CA HIS A 295 -8.56 5.48 -6.88
C HIS A 295 -7.19 5.66 -7.54
N ASP A 296 -6.59 4.56 -8.03
CA ASP A 296 -5.36 4.57 -8.82
C ASP A 296 -5.62 4.66 -10.33
N HIS A 297 -6.87 4.45 -10.77
CA HIS A 297 -7.23 4.27 -12.18
C HIS A 297 -6.87 5.50 -13.02
N ASP A 298 -5.97 5.30 -13.96
CA ASP A 298 -5.54 6.29 -14.94
C ASP A 298 -6.20 5.97 -16.28
N GLU A 299 -7.06 6.87 -16.77
CA GLU A 299 -7.78 6.68 -18.04
C GLU A 299 -6.85 6.53 -19.25
N THR A 300 -5.62 7.06 -19.18
CA THR A 300 -4.60 6.89 -20.24
C THR A 300 -3.90 5.53 -20.16
N LEU A 301 -4.13 4.79 -19.07
CA LEU A 301 -3.47 3.55 -18.70
C LEU A 301 -1.95 3.68 -18.53
N GLU A 302 -1.38 4.89 -18.49
CA GLU A 302 0.07 5.07 -18.35
C GLU A 302 0.56 4.70 -16.96
N TYR A 303 -0.24 4.95 -15.92
CA TYR A 303 0.04 4.60 -14.53
C TYR A 303 1.48 4.97 -14.14
N HIS A 304 1.81 6.25 -14.27
CA HIS A 304 3.19 6.74 -14.34
C HIS A 304 4.12 6.24 -13.22
N TYR A 305 3.64 5.99 -12.00
CA TYR A 305 4.48 5.52 -10.90
C TYR A 305 4.61 4.00 -10.80
N THR A 306 3.66 3.22 -11.32
CA THR A 306 3.51 1.80 -10.99
C THR A 306 3.60 0.87 -12.20
N ARG A 307 3.53 1.40 -13.43
CA ARG A 307 3.61 0.61 -14.68
C ARG A 307 4.89 0.88 -15.49
N HIS A 308 5.29 -0.12 -16.28
CA HIS A 308 6.37 -0.03 -17.27
C HIS A 308 5.87 0.38 -18.67
N ASP A 309 6.69 1.10 -19.43
CA ASP A 309 6.39 1.77 -20.71
C ASP A 309 5.85 0.84 -21.85
N ASN A 310 4.57 1.05 -22.19
CA ASN A 310 3.83 1.16 -23.46
C ASN A 310 4.06 0.20 -24.67
N LYS A 311 4.66 -0.99 -24.51
CA LYS A 311 4.60 -2.02 -25.60
C LYS A 311 3.58 -3.14 -25.40
N GLN A 312 3.18 -3.39 -24.16
CA GLN A 312 2.05 -4.26 -23.86
C GLN A 312 0.88 -3.32 -23.56
N HIS A 313 -0.15 -3.34 -24.40
CA HIS A 313 -1.25 -2.37 -24.34
C HIS A 313 -2.01 -2.40 -23.00
N PHE A 314 -1.88 -3.46 -22.21
CA PHE A 314 -2.74 -3.70 -21.06
C PHE A 314 -2.01 -3.70 -19.70
N PRO A 315 -2.66 -3.23 -18.62
CA PRO A 315 -2.05 -3.11 -17.29
C PRO A 315 -2.08 -4.40 -16.45
N TRP A 316 -2.74 -5.46 -16.94
CA TRP A 316 -2.70 -6.79 -16.31
C TRP A 316 -1.47 -7.58 -16.77
N PHE A 317 -0.92 -8.39 -15.86
CA PHE A 317 0.30 -9.16 -16.12
C PHE A 317 0.38 -10.40 -15.22
N SER A 318 1.29 -11.31 -15.55
CA SER A 318 1.54 -12.50 -14.75
C SER A 318 3.03 -12.80 -14.71
N TYR A 319 3.44 -13.54 -13.69
CA TYR A 319 4.81 -14.02 -13.55
C TYR A 319 4.86 -15.23 -12.62
N THR A 320 6.04 -15.81 -12.53
CA THR A 320 6.31 -16.94 -11.65
C THR A 320 7.45 -16.66 -10.70
N ILE A 321 7.39 -17.21 -9.50
CA ILE A 321 8.49 -17.24 -8.53
C ILE A 321 8.79 -18.68 -8.12
N ALA A 322 9.85 -18.88 -7.33
CA ALA A 322 10.20 -20.18 -6.75
C ALA A 322 10.40 -21.29 -7.80
N SER A 323 11.17 -21.01 -8.87
CA SER A 323 11.34 -21.93 -10.01
C SER A 323 10.04 -22.34 -10.70
N GLY A 324 9.04 -21.46 -10.76
CA GLY A 324 7.76 -21.78 -11.40
C GLY A 324 6.74 -22.44 -10.46
N ALA A 325 7.09 -22.68 -9.19
CA ALA A 325 6.16 -23.32 -8.25
C ALA A 325 4.98 -22.42 -7.86
N VAL A 326 5.12 -21.09 -7.97
CA VAL A 326 4.03 -20.14 -7.71
C VAL A 326 3.82 -19.28 -8.93
N LYS A 327 2.60 -19.32 -9.49
CA LYS A 327 2.12 -18.42 -10.54
C LYS A 327 1.33 -17.29 -9.88
N VAL A 328 1.73 -16.06 -10.14
CA VAL A 328 0.99 -14.87 -9.71
C VAL A 328 0.38 -14.22 -10.94
N ILE A 329 -0.90 -13.87 -10.85
CA ILE A 329 -1.68 -13.21 -11.89
C ILE A 329 -2.24 -11.93 -11.29
N VAL A 330 -1.96 -10.79 -11.91
CA VAL A 330 -2.43 -9.47 -11.48
C VAL A 330 -3.42 -8.97 -12.52
N LEU A 331 -4.65 -8.71 -12.07
CA LEU A 331 -5.75 -8.23 -12.90
C LEU A 331 -6.07 -6.77 -12.57
N ASP A 332 -6.63 -6.06 -13.55
CA ASP A 332 -7.13 -4.71 -13.38
C ASP A 332 -8.67 -4.73 -13.41
N SER A 333 -9.29 -4.64 -12.24
CA SER A 333 -10.75 -4.65 -12.08
C SER A 333 -11.44 -3.36 -12.52
N ASN A 334 -10.69 -2.33 -12.91
CA ASN A 334 -11.27 -1.12 -13.51
C ASN A 334 -11.62 -1.33 -14.98
N LEU A 335 -11.09 -2.41 -15.59
CA LEU A 335 -11.18 -2.68 -17.03
C LEU A 335 -12.04 -3.90 -17.31
N ASP A 336 -13.35 -3.68 -17.44
CA ASP A 336 -14.32 -4.66 -17.94
C ASP A 336 -14.14 -4.89 -19.47
N TYR A 337 -12.99 -5.45 -19.86
CA TYR A 337 -12.57 -5.66 -21.24
C TYR A 337 -12.50 -7.16 -21.57
N LEU A 338 -13.15 -7.59 -22.66
CA LEU A 338 -13.08 -8.98 -23.15
C LEU A 338 -11.67 -9.47 -23.49
N ASP A 339 -10.75 -8.54 -23.77
CA ASP A 339 -9.33 -8.86 -23.96
C ASP A 339 -8.69 -9.39 -22.67
N GLN A 340 -9.09 -8.86 -21.51
CA GLN A 340 -8.63 -9.34 -20.20
C GLN A 340 -9.19 -10.73 -19.90
N ASP A 341 -10.46 -11.01 -20.22
CA ASP A 341 -11.04 -12.36 -20.11
C ASP A 341 -10.26 -13.39 -20.93
N SER A 342 -10.00 -13.04 -22.20
CA SER A 342 -9.32 -13.91 -23.15
C SER A 342 -7.87 -14.15 -22.72
N TRP A 343 -7.20 -13.10 -22.25
CA TRP A 343 -5.85 -13.17 -21.71
C TRP A 343 -5.80 -14.02 -20.43
N LEU A 344 -6.70 -13.78 -19.47
CA LEU A 344 -6.76 -14.53 -18.20
C LEU A 344 -6.96 -16.02 -18.47
N LYS A 345 -7.86 -16.37 -19.39
CA LYS A 345 -8.08 -17.76 -19.79
C LYS A 345 -6.78 -18.37 -20.36
N ALA A 346 -6.13 -17.70 -21.30
CA ALA A 346 -4.88 -18.17 -21.89
C ALA A 346 -3.76 -18.32 -20.85
N GLU A 347 -3.64 -17.38 -19.91
CA GLU A 347 -2.67 -17.43 -18.82
C GLU A 347 -2.93 -18.59 -17.86
N LEU A 348 -4.20 -18.86 -17.53
CA LEU A 348 -4.57 -20.00 -16.69
C LEU A 348 -4.33 -21.35 -17.38
N GLU A 349 -4.46 -21.41 -18.72
CA GLU A 349 -4.17 -22.58 -19.56
C GLU A 349 -2.67 -22.78 -19.86
N SER A 350 -1.84 -21.76 -19.65
CA SER A 350 -0.39 -21.79 -19.90
C SER A 350 0.30 -22.95 -19.20
N GLU A 351 1.41 -23.42 -19.77
CA GLU A 351 2.21 -24.49 -19.15
C GLU A 351 2.73 -24.07 -17.78
N GLU A 352 3.18 -22.82 -17.64
CA GLU A 352 3.63 -22.26 -16.37
C GLU A 352 2.52 -22.30 -15.31
N SER A 353 1.30 -21.90 -15.67
CA SER A 353 0.15 -22.01 -14.77
C SER A 353 -0.15 -23.46 -14.42
N ARG A 354 -0.25 -24.37 -15.40
CA ARG A 354 -0.59 -25.79 -15.15
C ARG A 354 0.43 -26.51 -14.28
N LEU A 355 1.72 -26.21 -14.45
CA LEU A 355 2.82 -26.79 -13.67
C LEU A 355 2.98 -26.16 -12.27
N ALA A 356 2.48 -24.93 -12.07
CA ALA A 356 2.54 -24.27 -10.77
C ALA A 356 1.81 -25.08 -9.68
N LYS A 357 2.38 -25.00 -8.47
CA LYS A 357 1.85 -25.59 -7.23
C LYS A 357 0.85 -24.66 -6.56
N PHE A 358 1.08 -23.35 -6.65
CA PHE A 358 0.14 -22.32 -6.24
C PHE A 358 -0.18 -21.37 -7.39
N ARG A 359 -1.46 -21.03 -7.55
CA ARG A 359 -1.96 -19.97 -8.41
C ARG A 359 -2.59 -18.89 -7.53
N ILE A 360 -1.98 -17.72 -7.50
CA ILE A 360 -2.42 -16.57 -6.71
C ILE A 360 -2.88 -15.49 -7.68
N VAL A 361 -4.11 -15.01 -7.49
CA VAL A 361 -4.67 -13.88 -8.22
C VAL A 361 -4.71 -12.67 -7.31
N VAL A 362 -4.28 -11.51 -7.82
CA VAL A 362 -4.46 -10.21 -7.16
C VAL A 362 -5.38 -9.38 -8.06
N VAL A 363 -6.51 -8.93 -7.52
CA VAL A 363 -7.52 -8.13 -8.22
C VAL A 363 -8.16 -7.18 -7.23
N HIS A 364 -8.18 -5.87 -7.52
CA HIS A 364 -8.55 -4.88 -6.50
C HIS A 364 -10.01 -5.02 -6.03
N ILE A 365 -10.99 -4.90 -6.91
CA ILE A 365 -12.42 -5.01 -6.58
C ILE A 365 -12.76 -6.50 -6.40
N PRO A 366 -13.20 -6.94 -5.20
CA PRO A 366 -13.50 -8.33 -4.94
C PRO A 366 -14.80 -8.79 -5.62
N PRO A 367 -14.92 -10.08 -5.99
CA PRO A 367 -16.15 -10.64 -6.57
C PRO A 367 -17.33 -10.71 -5.58
N PHE A 368 -17.04 -10.72 -4.27
CA PHE A 368 -18.02 -10.94 -3.19
C PHE A 368 -17.80 -9.87 -2.11
N MET A 369 -18.52 -8.76 -2.18
CA MET A 369 -18.49 -7.72 -1.13
C MET A 369 -19.63 -7.95 -0.14
N GLU A 370 -19.35 -7.83 1.16
CA GLU A 370 -20.36 -7.91 2.24
C GLU A 370 -20.50 -6.61 3.04
N PHE A 371 -19.52 -5.71 2.99
CA PHE A 371 -19.50 -4.47 3.78
C PHE A 371 -19.34 -3.26 2.87
N TRP A 372 -20.19 -2.24 3.08
CA TRP A 372 -20.18 -1.02 2.29
C TRP A 372 -21.09 0.04 2.93
N ASP A 373 -21.05 1.28 2.43
CA ASP A 373 -22.10 2.25 2.78
C ASP A 373 -23.45 1.80 2.17
N PRO A 374 -24.53 1.69 2.97
CA PRO A 374 -25.82 1.22 2.47
C PRO A 374 -26.45 2.10 1.39
N ILE A 375 -26.17 3.40 1.36
CA ILE A 375 -26.77 4.32 0.39
C ILE A 375 -26.25 4.07 -1.03
N PRO A 376 -24.95 4.20 -1.32
CA PRO A 376 -24.43 4.00 -2.66
C PRO A 376 -24.49 2.52 -3.08
N TRP A 377 -24.43 1.57 -2.12
CA TRP A 377 -24.71 0.15 -2.39
C TRP A 377 -26.04 -0.03 -3.12
N ASN A 378 -27.12 0.55 -2.57
CA ASN A 378 -28.46 0.50 -3.15
C ASN A 378 -28.63 1.38 -4.40
N GLN A 379 -27.62 2.16 -4.77
CA GLN A 379 -27.60 3.02 -5.96
C GLN A 379 -26.75 2.46 -7.10
N GLY A 380 -26.30 1.20 -6.99
CA GLY A 380 -25.65 0.46 -8.07
C GLY A 380 -24.22 0.02 -7.78
N GLU A 381 -23.60 0.47 -6.69
CA GLU A 381 -22.24 0.02 -6.32
C GLU A 381 -22.21 -1.47 -5.92
N SER A 382 -23.38 -2.08 -5.63
CA SER A 382 -23.54 -3.54 -5.51
C SER A 382 -23.07 -4.32 -6.75
N GLU A 383 -23.00 -3.67 -7.91
CA GLU A 383 -22.61 -4.28 -9.19
C GLU A 383 -21.12 -4.16 -9.51
N TRP A 384 -20.31 -3.41 -8.74
CA TRP A 384 -18.90 -3.17 -9.08
C TRP A 384 -18.06 -4.45 -9.20
N GLY A 385 -18.29 -5.43 -8.31
CA GLY A 385 -17.62 -6.73 -8.36
C GLY A 385 -18.23 -7.74 -9.35
N ARG A 386 -19.31 -7.36 -10.07
CA ARG A 386 -20.13 -8.31 -10.83
C ARG A 386 -19.35 -9.03 -11.91
N PHE A 387 -18.61 -8.32 -12.76
CA PHE A 387 -17.95 -8.99 -13.89
C PHE A 387 -16.80 -9.89 -13.43
N VAL A 388 -16.11 -9.51 -12.35
CA VAL A 388 -15.10 -10.37 -11.69
C VAL A 388 -15.77 -11.65 -11.20
N ARG A 389 -16.93 -11.53 -10.55
CA ARG A 389 -17.74 -12.67 -10.09
C ARG A 389 -18.29 -13.54 -11.22
N ASP A 390 -18.88 -12.94 -12.24
CA ASP A 390 -19.66 -13.68 -13.22
C ASP A 390 -18.77 -14.27 -14.34
N ARG A 391 -17.57 -13.69 -14.59
CA ARG A 391 -16.68 -14.12 -15.67
C ARG A 391 -15.33 -14.64 -15.21
N PHE A 392 -14.70 -14.05 -14.18
CA PHE A 392 -13.38 -14.51 -13.72
C PHE A 392 -13.46 -15.65 -12.71
N VAL A 393 -14.40 -15.62 -11.76
CA VAL A 393 -14.56 -16.70 -10.78
C VAL A 393 -14.76 -18.08 -11.43
N PRO A 394 -15.59 -18.25 -12.48
CA PRO A 394 -15.69 -19.53 -13.17
C PRO A 394 -14.35 -20.03 -13.73
N LEU A 395 -13.50 -19.13 -14.22
CA LEU A 395 -12.15 -19.46 -14.68
C LEU A 395 -11.24 -19.83 -13.50
N PHE A 396 -11.33 -19.11 -12.38
CA PHE A 396 -10.56 -19.41 -11.17
C PHE A 396 -10.87 -20.81 -10.63
N GLU A 397 -12.16 -21.14 -10.54
CA GLU A 397 -12.63 -22.44 -10.07
C GLU A 397 -12.21 -23.56 -11.05
N LEU A 398 -12.41 -23.37 -12.36
CA LEU A 398 -12.08 -24.35 -13.40
C LEU A 398 -10.58 -24.65 -13.46
N HIS A 399 -9.74 -23.62 -13.35
CA HIS A 399 -8.28 -23.73 -13.45
C HIS A 399 -7.58 -23.80 -12.08
N GLY A 400 -8.32 -24.17 -11.03
CA GLY A 400 -7.74 -24.52 -9.74
C GLY A 400 -6.90 -23.40 -9.12
N VAL A 401 -7.34 -22.14 -9.21
CA VAL A 401 -6.76 -21.03 -8.45
C VAL A 401 -6.84 -21.36 -6.96
N ASP A 402 -5.79 -21.04 -6.20
CA ASP A 402 -5.72 -21.36 -4.77
C ASP A 402 -6.15 -20.19 -3.91
N LEU A 403 -5.78 -18.98 -4.32
CA LEU A 403 -5.97 -17.76 -3.54
C LEU A 403 -6.25 -16.56 -4.45
N VAL A 404 -7.30 -15.80 -4.12
CA VAL A 404 -7.63 -14.50 -4.71
C VAL A 404 -7.53 -13.45 -3.60
N ILE A 405 -6.70 -12.43 -3.84
CA ILE A 405 -6.43 -11.33 -2.91
C ILE A 405 -6.99 -10.05 -3.50
N SER A 406 -7.79 -9.34 -2.71
CA SER A 406 -8.46 -8.10 -3.10
C SER A 406 -8.35 -7.01 -2.04
N GLY A 407 -8.62 -5.78 -2.44
CA GLY A 407 -8.75 -4.61 -1.56
C GLY A 407 -10.17 -4.08 -1.61
N HIS A 408 -10.29 -2.77 -1.83
CA HIS A 408 -11.49 -2.01 -2.15
C HIS A 408 -12.46 -1.85 -0.98
N GLN A 409 -12.91 -2.96 -0.40
CA GLN A 409 -13.68 -2.96 0.83
C GLN A 409 -12.73 -2.80 2.02
N HIS A 410 -12.94 -1.78 2.84
CA HIS A 410 -12.02 -1.37 3.89
C HIS A 410 -12.18 -2.16 5.19
N ASN A 411 -12.00 -3.48 5.11
CA ASN A 411 -11.93 -4.38 6.25
C ASN A 411 -11.09 -5.63 5.88
N TYR A 412 -11.02 -6.61 6.78
CA TYR A 412 -10.47 -7.93 6.48
C TYR A 412 -11.61 -8.94 6.33
N GLU A 413 -11.59 -9.70 5.25
CA GLU A 413 -12.41 -10.91 5.12
C GLU A 413 -11.59 -12.06 4.54
N ARG A 414 -11.89 -13.29 4.98
CA ARG A 414 -11.30 -14.51 4.44
C ARG A 414 -12.32 -15.64 4.40
N GLY A 415 -12.49 -16.24 3.24
CA GLY A 415 -13.46 -17.29 2.96
C GLY A 415 -12.97 -18.28 1.92
N GLU A 416 -13.73 -19.35 1.72
CA GLU A 416 -13.45 -20.34 0.67
C GLU A 416 -14.74 -20.65 -0.08
N ARG A 417 -14.62 -20.77 -1.40
CA ARG A 417 -15.70 -21.17 -2.28
C ARG A 417 -15.15 -22.04 -3.40
N ASN A 418 -15.73 -23.23 -3.57
CA ASN A 418 -15.40 -24.18 -4.64
C ASN A 418 -13.89 -24.49 -4.73
N GLY A 419 -13.23 -24.56 -3.59
CA GLY A 419 -11.80 -24.84 -3.46
C GLY A 419 -10.89 -23.63 -3.68
N VAL A 420 -11.42 -22.42 -3.89
CA VAL A 420 -10.64 -21.18 -4.02
C VAL A 420 -10.78 -20.36 -2.74
N MET A 421 -9.66 -19.97 -2.13
CA MET A 421 -9.69 -19.02 -1.01
C MET A 421 -9.82 -17.59 -1.55
N TYR A 422 -10.71 -16.81 -0.97
CA TYR A 422 -10.87 -15.39 -1.25
C TYR A 422 -10.54 -14.59 -0.01
N SER A 423 -9.75 -13.53 -0.16
CA SER A 423 -9.48 -12.61 0.94
C SER A 423 -9.49 -11.15 0.50
N ILE A 424 -10.19 -10.33 1.29
CA ILE A 424 -10.20 -8.87 1.22
C ILE A 424 -9.23 -8.37 2.30
N ILE A 425 -8.29 -7.51 1.92
CA ILE A 425 -7.21 -7.00 2.78
C ILE A 425 -7.13 -5.46 2.82
N GLY A 426 -8.26 -4.77 2.68
CA GLY A 426 -8.36 -3.31 2.54
C GLY A 426 -8.18 -2.48 3.81
N GLY A 427 -7.39 -2.98 4.77
CA GLY A 427 -7.22 -2.34 6.07
C GLY A 427 -5.95 -1.50 6.22
N ALA A 428 -5.28 -1.06 5.15
CA ALA A 428 -3.97 -0.42 5.28
C ALA A 428 -4.05 1.06 5.71
N GLY A 429 -5.19 1.73 5.53
CA GLY A 429 -5.33 3.12 5.99
C GLY A 429 -6.65 3.85 5.73
N GLY A 430 -7.36 3.55 4.64
CA GLY A 430 -8.65 4.14 4.27
C GLY A 430 -9.72 3.97 5.36
N ASN A 431 -10.80 4.74 5.30
CA ASN A 431 -11.82 4.68 6.35
C ASN A 431 -12.48 3.29 6.39
N LEU A 432 -12.47 2.60 7.53
CA LEU A 432 -13.04 1.25 7.64
C LEU A 432 -14.54 1.20 7.34
N ASP A 433 -14.98 0.14 6.67
CA ASP A 433 -16.39 -0.15 6.39
C ASP A 433 -17.01 -0.99 7.51
N TYR A 434 -18.07 -0.46 8.14
CA TYR A 434 -18.70 -1.08 9.32
C TYR A 434 -20.05 -1.74 9.03
N ASP A 435 -20.76 -1.25 8.02
CA ASP A 435 -22.12 -1.70 7.72
C ASP A 435 -22.08 -2.92 6.78
N ARG A 436 -22.71 -4.01 7.21
CA ARG A 436 -22.91 -5.19 6.37
C ARG A 436 -24.11 -4.96 5.46
N VAL A 437 -23.91 -5.06 4.15
CA VAL A 437 -24.89 -4.81 3.09
C VAL A 437 -25.30 -6.07 2.33
N ASP A 438 -24.50 -7.14 2.39
CA ASP A 438 -24.78 -8.44 1.78
C ASP A 438 -24.22 -9.59 2.63
N ASP A 439 -24.57 -10.82 2.29
CA ASP A 439 -24.04 -12.05 2.90
C ASP A 439 -23.95 -13.16 1.84
N TRP A 440 -22.73 -13.40 1.36
CA TRP A 440 -22.44 -14.44 0.36
C TRP A 440 -22.29 -15.82 1.00
N ASN A 441 -22.36 -15.92 2.34
CA ASN A 441 -22.28 -17.15 3.12
C ASN A 441 -21.03 -18.00 2.81
N MET A 442 -19.90 -17.34 2.54
CA MET A 442 -18.61 -17.98 2.23
C MET A 442 -17.45 -17.46 3.08
N TYR A 443 -17.55 -16.25 3.64
CA TYR A 443 -16.52 -15.70 4.51
C TYR A 443 -16.56 -16.41 5.87
N GLN A 444 -15.42 -17.00 6.23
CA GLN A 444 -15.23 -17.75 7.48
C GLN A 444 -14.69 -16.84 8.59
N ARG A 445 -14.07 -15.73 8.21
CA ARG A 445 -13.52 -14.73 9.11
C ARG A 445 -13.75 -13.33 8.52
N THR A 446 -14.24 -12.43 9.36
CA THR A 446 -14.40 -11.01 9.07
C THR A 446 -13.86 -10.22 10.26
N GLU A 447 -13.05 -9.20 10.01
CA GLU A 447 -12.51 -8.29 11.04
C GLU A 447 -12.52 -6.86 10.50
N VAL A 448 -13.28 -5.97 11.16
CA VAL A 448 -13.28 -4.52 10.84
C VAL A 448 -12.16 -3.86 11.64
N ASN A 449 -10.95 -3.92 11.11
CA ASN A 449 -9.77 -3.37 11.75
C ASN A 449 -8.69 -2.99 10.72
N PHE A 450 -7.84 -2.04 11.09
CA PHE A 450 -6.64 -1.75 10.32
C PHE A 450 -5.62 -2.88 10.48
N HIS A 451 -5.10 -3.37 9.36
CA HIS A 451 -4.30 -4.59 9.34
C HIS A 451 -3.37 -4.65 8.12
N PHE A 452 -2.55 -5.70 8.12
CA PHE A 452 -1.83 -6.21 6.97
C PHE A 452 -1.78 -7.74 7.10
N VAL A 453 -1.39 -8.42 6.03
CA VAL A 453 -1.27 -9.89 6.02
C VAL A 453 0.14 -10.33 5.71
N THR A 454 0.55 -11.47 6.23
CA THR A 454 1.80 -12.14 5.84
C THR A 454 1.50 -13.48 5.19
N ILE A 455 2.32 -13.84 4.22
CA ILE A 455 2.18 -15.05 3.41
C ILE A 455 3.55 -15.73 3.36
N ASP A 456 3.69 -16.86 4.04
CA ASP A 456 4.92 -17.66 4.01
C ASP A 456 4.67 -18.91 3.13
N ILE A 457 5.42 -19.03 2.03
CA ILE A 457 5.30 -20.13 1.05
C ILE A 457 6.55 -21.01 1.11
N PHE A 458 6.34 -22.31 1.27
CA PHE A 458 7.44 -23.28 1.33
C PHE A 458 7.02 -24.67 0.84
N GLN A 459 8.02 -25.48 0.48
CA GLN A 459 7.83 -26.88 0.14
C GLN A 459 7.76 -27.73 1.42
N VAL A 460 6.75 -28.60 1.51
CA VAL A 460 6.59 -29.58 2.60
C VAL A 460 7.31 -30.88 2.24
N ASP A 461 7.09 -31.36 1.02
CA ASP A 461 7.75 -32.51 0.42
C ASP A 461 7.83 -32.36 -1.12
N GLU A 462 8.36 -33.36 -1.83
CA GLU A 462 8.51 -33.32 -3.28
C GLU A 462 7.20 -33.03 -4.05
N LYS A 463 6.05 -33.40 -3.47
CA LYS A 463 4.73 -33.28 -4.09
C LYS A 463 3.99 -32.02 -3.66
N TYR A 464 4.07 -31.66 -2.38
CA TYR A 464 3.22 -30.64 -1.77
C TYR A 464 4.00 -29.41 -1.30
N TRP A 465 3.35 -28.26 -1.50
CA TRP A 465 3.75 -26.97 -0.98
C TRP A 465 2.68 -26.48 0.00
N GLN A 466 3.07 -25.63 0.92
CA GLN A 466 2.16 -25.00 1.87
C GLN A 466 2.35 -23.49 1.85
N LEU A 467 1.22 -22.80 1.92
CA LEU A 467 1.12 -21.36 2.13
C LEU A 467 0.54 -21.15 3.53
N LYS A 468 1.24 -20.43 4.39
CA LYS A 468 0.72 -19.94 5.68
C LYS A 468 0.28 -18.50 5.51
N TRP A 469 -0.95 -18.23 5.91
CA TRP A 469 -1.57 -16.91 5.85
C TRP A 469 -1.83 -16.42 7.27
N GLU A 470 -1.41 -15.21 7.59
CA GLU A 470 -1.66 -14.59 8.90
C GLU A 470 -2.09 -13.14 8.72
N MET A 471 -3.18 -12.73 9.38
CA MET A 471 -3.64 -11.36 9.45
C MET A 471 -3.20 -10.74 10.78
N LEU A 472 -2.63 -9.54 10.71
CA LEU A 472 -2.11 -8.83 11.87
C LEU A 472 -2.61 -7.40 11.94
N ASP A 473 -2.93 -6.94 13.14
CA ASP A 473 -3.29 -5.54 13.37
C ASP A 473 -2.09 -4.58 13.23
N VAL A 474 -2.36 -3.28 13.29
CA VAL A 474 -1.33 -2.21 13.21
C VAL A 474 -0.22 -2.28 14.26
N ASN A 475 -0.44 -3.00 15.37
CA ASN A 475 0.55 -3.21 16.43
C ASN A 475 1.29 -4.54 16.26
N GLY A 476 0.89 -5.35 15.28
CA GLY A 476 1.44 -6.67 15.06
C GLY A 476 0.84 -7.75 15.93
N LYS A 477 -0.39 -7.60 16.40
CA LYS A 477 -1.09 -8.71 17.04
C LYS A 477 -1.75 -9.56 15.94
N SER A 478 -1.46 -10.85 15.94
CA SER A 478 -2.15 -11.83 15.09
C SER A 478 -3.63 -11.91 15.48
N LEU A 479 -4.53 -11.73 14.50
CA LEU A 479 -5.99 -11.79 14.72
C LEU A 479 -6.67 -12.92 13.93
N ASP A 480 -6.02 -13.42 12.89
CA ASP A 480 -6.46 -14.59 12.12
C ASP A 480 -5.26 -15.29 11.50
N TYR A 481 -5.37 -16.61 11.35
CA TYR A 481 -4.35 -17.44 10.72
C TYR A 481 -5.00 -18.62 10.00
N THR A 482 -4.40 -19.05 8.90
CA THR A 482 -4.76 -20.29 8.22
C THR A 482 -3.59 -20.82 7.40
N SER A 483 -3.76 -22.00 6.81
CA SER A 483 -2.81 -22.54 5.85
C SER A 483 -3.51 -23.22 4.69
N ILE A 484 -2.95 -23.08 3.50
CA ILE A 484 -3.41 -23.71 2.26
C ILE A 484 -2.37 -24.74 1.85
N LEU A 485 -2.81 -25.95 1.51
CA LEU A 485 -1.96 -26.94 0.86
C LEU A 485 -2.12 -26.80 -0.66
N SER A 486 -1.01 -26.83 -1.40
CA SER A 486 -1.02 -26.73 -2.85
C SER A 486 -1.85 -27.83 -3.49
N LYS A 487 -2.63 -27.46 -4.52
CA LYS A 487 -3.28 -28.44 -5.40
C LYS A 487 -2.23 -29.13 -6.29
N PRO A 488 -2.45 -30.37 -6.72
CA PRO A 488 -1.58 -31.00 -7.71
C PRO A 488 -1.59 -30.19 -9.02
N PRO A 489 -0.50 -30.27 -9.83
CA PRO A 489 -0.50 -29.72 -11.18
C PRO A 489 -1.71 -30.18 -11.98
N LEU A 490 -2.25 -29.30 -12.83
CA LEU A 490 -3.44 -29.61 -13.59
C LEU A 490 -3.06 -30.38 -14.85
N ASP A 491 -3.75 -31.49 -15.09
CA ASP A 491 -3.74 -32.15 -16.38
C ASP A 491 -4.25 -31.18 -17.46
N PRO A 492 -3.76 -31.26 -18.71
CA PRO A 492 -4.34 -30.47 -19.79
C PRO A 492 -5.85 -30.71 -19.85
N ILE A 493 -6.63 -29.63 -19.83
CA ILE A 493 -8.07 -29.73 -20.02
C ILE A 493 -8.30 -30.28 -21.42
N VAL A 494 -8.66 -31.56 -21.52
CA VAL A 494 -9.12 -32.14 -22.78
C VAL A 494 -10.52 -31.58 -23.02
N VAL A 495 -10.59 -30.43 -23.70
CA VAL A 495 -11.85 -29.98 -24.29
C VAL A 495 -12.23 -31.07 -25.28
N ALA A 496 -13.24 -31.87 -24.94
CA ALA A 496 -13.79 -32.82 -25.88
C ALA A 496 -14.15 -32.05 -27.15
N GLN A 497 -13.48 -32.39 -28.26
CA GLN A 497 -13.89 -31.92 -29.58
C GLN A 497 -15.39 -32.21 -29.69
N PRO A 498 -16.24 -31.24 -30.09
CA PRO A 498 -17.62 -31.57 -30.40
C PRO A 498 -17.61 -32.74 -31.40
N PRO A 499 -18.48 -33.74 -31.24
CA PRO A 499 -18.48 -34.90 -32.13
C PRO A 499 -18.55 -34.41 -33.58
N SER A 500 -17.67 -34.96 -34.42
CA SER A 500 -17.48 -34.63 -35.83
C SER A 500 -18.68 -34.96 -36.73
N SER A 501 -19.89 -35.07 -36.17
CA SER A 501 -21.12 -35.46 -36.87
C SER A 501 -22.11 -34.32 -37.08
N ILE A 502 -21.67 -33.05 -37.04
CA ILE A 502 -22.48 -31.91 -37.50
C ILE A 502 -21.68 -31.12 -38.55
N LEU A 503 -21.38 -31.79 -39.65
CA LEU A 503 -20.98 -31.18 -40.92
C LEU A 503 -21.80 -31.85 -42.03
N ASP A 504 -23.12 -31.73 -41.95
CA ASP A 504 -24.03 -31.96 -43.07
C ASP A 504 -25.44 -31.45 -42.74
N GLU A 505 -25.56 -30.15 -42.42
CA GLU A 505 -26.80 -29.43 -42.71
C GLU A 505 -26.44 -28.16 -43.47
N GLN A 506 -26.73 -28.19 -44.77
CA GLN A 506 -26.75 -27.02 -45.64
C GLN A 506 -27.63 -25.93 -45.01
N PRO A 507 -27.23 -24.64 -45.05
CA PRO A 507 -28.07 -23.57 -44.54
C PRO A 507 -29.36 -23.51 -45.35
N ARG A 508 -30.51 -23.56 -44.65
CA ARG A 508 -31.81 -23.21 -45.22
C ARG A 508 -31.81 -21.72 -45.59
N PRO A 509 -32.44 -21.32 -46.70
CA PRO A 509 -32.54 -19.90 -47.06
C PRO A 509 -33.27 -19.14 -45.94
N LEU A 510 -32.78 -17.96 -45.59
CA LEU A 510 -33.51 -17.03 -44.74
C LEU A 510 -34.82 -16.63 -45.45
N ASP A 511 -35.94 -16.87 -44.78
CA ASP A 511 -37.21 -16.22 -45.12
C ASP A 511 -37.09 -14.73 -44.75
N ASP A 512 -37.18 -13.88 -45.78
CA ASP A 512 -37.44 -12.46 -45.62
C ASP A 512 -38.82 -12.28 -44.98
N ASN A 513 -38.85 -12.01 -43.67
CA ASN A 513 -39.82 -11.15 -42.97
C ASN A 513 -39.84 -11.50 -41.47
N ILE A 514 -39.16 -10.70 -40.66
CA ILE A 514 -39.66 -10.18 -39.38
C ILE A 514 -38.87 -8.92 -39.05
N ASN A 515 -39.56 -7.78 -39.18
CA ASN A 515 -39.15 -6.48 -38.66
C ASN A 515 -39.24 -6.51 -37.13
N LEU A 516 -38.16 -6.15 -36.44
CA LEU A 516 -38.19 -5.50 -35.13
C LEU A 516 -36.98 -4.57 -35.05
N ALA A 517 -37.25 -3.31 -35.38
CA ALA A 517 -36.33 -2.19 -35.24
C ALA A 517 -36.09 -1.91 -33.75
N TRP A 518 -34.83 -1.70 -33.38
CA TRP A 518 -34.46 -1.00 -32.16
C TRP A 518 -33.67 0.24 -32.56
N ASP A 519 -34.36 1.38 -32.46
CA ASP A 519 -33.80 2.73 -32.55
C ASP A 519 -32.72 2.92 -31.49
N ILE A 520 -31.54 3.34 -31.93
CA ILE A 520 -30.50 3.93 -31.06
C ILE A 520 -30.17 5.30 -31.66
N THR A 521 -30.81 6.34 -31.14
CA THR A 521 -30.31 7.72 -31.23
C THR A 521 -30.74 8.55 -30.02
N ALA A 522 -29.74 9.19 -29.42
CA ALA A 522 -29.75 10.33 -28.48
C ALA A 522 -30.34 10.07 -27.08
N ASP A 523 -29.73 10.54 -25.98
CA ASP A 523 -29.30 11.92 -25.79
C ASP A 523 -28.12 12.12 -24.80
N LEU A 524 -27.17 12.96 -25.21
CA LEU A 524 -26.17 13.64 -24.38
C LEU A 524 -26.77 15.00 -23.98
N GLY A 525 -27.10 15.19 -22.70
CA GLY A 525 -27.58 16.46 -22.17
C GLY A 525 -26.53 17.13 -21.28
N TRP A 526 -25.76 18.05 -21.86
CA TRP A 526 -25.00 19.07 -21.13
C TRP A 526 -25.81 20.36 -21.15
N ASP A 527 -26.16 20.90 -19.98
CA ASP A 527 -26.71 22.25 -19.84
C ASP A 527 -25.58 23.27 -19.60
N LEU A 528 -25.24 24.01 -20.65
CA LEU A 528 -24.51 25.27 -20.62
C LEU A 528 -25.44 26.36 -21.19
N GLU A 529 -26.08 27.14 -20.31
CA GLU A 529 -26.78 28.37 -20.70
C GLU A 529 -25.79 29.54 -20.80
N LEU A 530 -25.65 30.07 -22.02
CA LEU A 530 -24.98 31.32 -22.36
C LEU A 530 -25.89 32.51 -22.06
N ALA A 531 -25.39 33.49 -21.32
CA ALA A 531 -25.97 34.82 -21.20
C ALA A 531 -24.93 35.90 -21.57
N ALA A 532 -25.05 36.43 -22.79
CA ALA A 532 -24.60 37.74 -23.26
C ALA A 532 -25.35 37.93 -24.61
N GLU A 533 -26.03 39.01 -24.97
CA GLU A 533 -25.90 40.45 -24.67
C GLU A 533 -27.27 41.14 -24.84
N ASN A 534 -27.52 42.21 -24.09
CA ASN A 534 -28.17 43.44 -24.57
C ASN A 534 -27.98 44.56 -23.53
N GLU A 535 -27.30 45.63 -23.98
CA GLU A 535 -27.04 46.95 -23.37
C GLU A 535 -26.03 47.11 -22.22
#